data_AF-A0AAN8LHS6-F1
#
_entry.id   AF-A0AAN8LHS6-F1
#
_cell.length_a   1.000
_cell.length_b   1.000
_cell.length_c   1.000
_cell.angle_alpha   90.00
_cell.angle_beta   90.00
_cell.angle_gamma   90.00
#
_symmetry.space_group_name_H-M   'P 1'
#
loop_
_entity.id
_entity.type
_entity.pdbx_description
1 polymer ?
#
loop_
_entity_poly.entity_id
_entity_poly.type
_entity_poly.pdbx_seq_one_letter_code
_entity_poly.pdbx_strand_id
1 'polypeptide(L)'
;MAATGGAKLLSRAGLGGFLQRRCGLWGCGSPWGVQSQQHRQFFWRKWKSSHSVVRQAVIRPAYSVPKIGMMTDEIDFIVHQETIRHNAYPSPLRYGGFAKSVCTSVNNVVCHGIPDTRQLQDGDIINVDVTVYLEGYHGDTSETFLIGCVDEVGRKLVKTAMKCRDEAIAACKPGAPLCVIEPILMEGSSEFRILKDKWTAVSADDKRSHGNHHL
;
A
#
# COMPACT_ATOMS: atom_id res chain seq x y z
N MET A 1 31.60 -70.81 -14.61
CA MET A 1 32.53 -70.79 -13.47
C MET A 1 32.93 -69.35 -13.18
N ALA A 2 32.44 -68.79 -12.07
CA ALA A 2 32.94 -67.63 -11.32
C ALA A 2 31.98 -67.49 -10.11
N ALA A 3 32.45 -67.87 -8.92
CA ALA A 3 32.80 -66.95 -7.82
C ALA A 3 31.55 -66.36 -7.13
N THR A 4 31.03 -67.04 -6.08
CA THR A 4 31.27 -66.82 -4.63
C THR A 4 30.42 -65.69 -4.02
N GLY A 5 29.51 -66.07 -3.12
CA GLY A 5 28.83 -65.18 -2.18
C GLY A 5 28.42 -65.97 -0.93
N GLY A 6 29.19 -65.83 0.13
CA GLY A 6 29.06 -66.58 1.38
C GLY A 6 28.04 -66.00 2.37
N ALA A 7 27.33 -66.95 3.00
CA ALA A 7 26.83 -67.02 4.37
C ALA A 7 26.09 -65.82 5.02
N LYS A 8 24.80 -66.09 5.31
CA LYS A 8 23.96 -65.45 6.33
C LYS A 8 24.35 -65.87 7.75
N LEU A 9 24.08 -64.99 8.75
CA LEU A 9 23.45 -65.22 10.07
C LEU A 9 23.75 -63.99 10.97
N LEU A 10 23.00 -63.55 11.98
CA LEU A 10 21.61 -63.65 12.45
C LEU A 10 21.40 -62.47 13.44
N SER A 11 20.13 -62.13 13.68
CA SER A 11 19.57 -61.02 14.47
C SER A 11 20.21 -60.59 15.79
N ARG A 12 20.04 -59.31 16.14
CA ARG A 12 19.51 -58.88 17.46
C ARG A 12 18.90 -57.47 17.43
N ALA A 13 17.80 -57.30 18.14
CA ALA A 13 16.98 -56.09 18.23
C ALA A 13 17.67 -54.95 19.01
N GLY A 14 17.38 -53.71 18.62
CA GLY A 14 17.81 -52.49 19.33
C GLY A 14 17.01 -51.27 18.86
N LEU A 15 16.13 -50.82 19.76
CA LEU A 15 15.33 -49.59 19.78
C LEU A 15 15.96 -48.35 19.12
N GLY A 16 15.15 -47.57 18.40
CA GLY A 16 15.46 -46.15 18.17
C GLY A 16 14.86 -45.49 16.92
N GLY A 17 13.60 -45.06 17.02
CA GLY A 17 13.16 -43.75 16.49
C GLY A 17 13.20 -43.47 14.98
N PHE A 18 12.17 -43.93 14.28
CA PHE A 18 11.43 -43.25 13.19
C PHE A 18 12.12 -42.07 12.45
N LEU A 19 12.65 -42.38 11.26
CA LEU A 19 12.90 -41.41 10.18
C LEU A 19 11.58 -41.05 9.46
N GLN A 20 11.32 -39.74 9.41
CA GLN A 20 10.98 -39.02 8.19
C GLN A 20 9.65 -39.33 7.47
N ARG A 21 8.62 -38.51 7.76
CA ARG A 21 7.91 -37.65 6.78
C ARG A 21 6.62 -37.03 7.35
N ARG A 22 6.59 -35.69 7.37
CA ARG A 22 5.43 -34.78 7.17
C ARG A 22 5.99 -33.36 7.40
N CYS A 23 6.40 -32.63 6.37
CA CYS A 23 5.55 -31.78 5.52
C CYS A 23 4.61 -30.88 6.33
N GLY A 24 4.85 -29.56 6.24
CA GLY A 24 3.95 -28.50 6.70
C GLY A 24 4.35 -27.85 8.03
N LEU A 25 4.33 -26.52 8.05
CA LEU A 25 4.55 -25.60 9.19
C LEU A 25 5.99 -25.09 9.38
N TRP A 26 6.51 -24.41 8.36
CA TRP A 26 7.30 -23.21 8.65
C TRP A 26 6.32 -22.09 8.94
N GLY A 27 6.01 -21.91 10.22
CA GLY A 27 5.27 -20.75 10.70
C GLY A 27 6.03 -19.49 10.35
N CYS A 28 5.38 -18.57 9.63
CA CYS A 28 5.84 -17.19 9.53
C CYS A 28 6.10 -16.68 10.95
N GLY A 29 7.28 -16.06 11.13
CA GLY A 29 7.64 -15.38 12.36
C GLY A 29 6.57 -14.36 12.77
N SER A 30 6.49 -14.13 14.08
CA SER A 30 5.58 -13.20 14.78
C SER A 30 4.89 -12.13 13.89
N PRO A 31 3.54 -12.06 13.87
CA PRO A 31 2.80 -11.09 13.05
C PRO A 31 3.01 -9.62 13.44
N TRP A 32 3.63 -9.36 14.60
CA TRP A 32 3.65 -8.04 15.22
C TRP A 32 4.88 -7.18 14.89
N GLY A 33 5.89 -7.74 14.20
CA GLY A 33 7.18 -7.07 14.03
C GLY A 33 7.26 -6.07 12.87
N VAL A 34 6.56 -6.32 11.77
CA VAL A 34 6.72 -5.54 10.52
C VAL A 34 5.51 -4.62 10.24
N GLN A 35 4.42 -4.77 10.98
CA GLN A 35 3.24 -3.88 10.91
C GLN A 35 3.46 -2.53 11.62
N SER A 36 4.55 -2.38 12.37
CA SER A 36 4.76 -1.31 13.36
C SER A 36 5.46 -0.04 12.85
N GLN A 37 5.83 0.03 11.56
CA GLN A 37 6.56 1.19 11.00
C GLN A 37 5.87 1.91 9.84
N GLN A 38 4.55 1.80 9.69
CA GLN A 38 3.80 2.78 8.90
C GLN A 38 3.34 3.87 9.86
N HIS A 39 3.84 5.10 9.71
CA HIS A 39 3.51 6.23 10.58
C HIS A 39 2.07 6.69 10.32
N ARG A 40 1.12 6.07 11.04
CA ARG A 40 -0.35 6.23 10.90
C ARG A 40 -0.90 7.59 11.36
N GLN A 41 -0.77 8.68 10.61
CA GLN A 41 -1.21 10.00 11.11
C GLN A 41 -1.59 11.01 9.98
N PHE A 42 -2.86 11.10 9.56
CA PHE A 42 -3.33 12.02 8.48
C PHE A 42 -4.51 12.91 8.88
N PHE A 43 -4.38 14.20 9.20
CA PHE A 43 -5.50 15.17 9.35
C PHE A 43 -5.07 16.54 8.79
N TRP A 44 -5.73 17.67 9.10
CA TRP A 44 -5.45 19.02 8.59
C TRP A 44 -5.58 20.09 9.70
N ARG A 45 -4.55 20.89 9.97
CA ARG A 45 -4.64 22.01 10.93
C ARG A 45 -4.11 23.26 10.24
N LYS A 46 -4.96 24.29 10.17
CA LYS A 46 -4.55 25.63 9.73
C LYS A 46 -3.36 26.10 10.57
N TRP A 47 -2.24 26.35 9.93
CA TRP A 47 -1.06 26.87 10.59
C TRP A 47 -1.27 28.37 10.89
N LYS A 48 -1.08 28.77 12.15
CA LYS A 48 -1.38 30.14 12.63
C LYS A 48 -0.52 31.25 12.01
N SER A 49 0.49 30.93 11.20
CA SER A 49 1.42 31.92 10.61
C SER A 49 1.53 31.90 9.09
N SER A 50 0.66 31.16 8.36
CA SER A 50 0.63 31.21 6.89
C SER A 50 -0.81 31.31 6.41
N HIS A 51 -1.09 32.33 5.60
CA HIS A 51 -2.43 32.62 5.09
C HIS A 51 -2.85 31.69 3.94
N SER A 52 -1.95 30.79 3.46
CA SER A 52 -2.12 30.15 2.15
C SER A 52 -1.83 28.65 2.08
N VAL A 53 -1.53 27.99 3.20
CA VAL A 53 -1.10 26.57 3.18
C VAL A 53 -1.95 25.75 4.13
N VAL A 54 -2.75 24.85 3.57
CA VAL A 54 -3.40 23.76 4.29
C VAL A 54 -2.39 22.63 4.38
N ARG A 55 -1.64 22.57 5.49
CA ARG A 55 -0.76 21.42 5.76
C ARG A 55 -1.54 20.29 6.39
N GLN A 56 -1.12 19.06 6.07
CA GLN A 56 -1.50 17.88 6.83
C GLN A 56 -1.24 18.13 8.33
N ALA A 57 -2.29 18.12 9.14
CA ALA A 57 -2.22 17.62 10.50
C ALA A 57 -2.32 16.09 10.52
N VAL A 58 -2.68 15.53 11.65
CA VAL A 58 -2.60 14.11 11.98
C VAL A 58 -3.99 13.66 12.43
N ILE A 59 -4.61 12.65 11.78
CA ILE A 59 -5.87 12.06 12.28
C ILE A 59 -5.40 11.25 13.47
N ARG A 60 -5.86 11.70 14.64
CA ARG A 60 -5.90 10.90 15.85
C ARG A 60 -7.32 10.99 16.40
N PRO A 61 -7.87 9.87 16.89
CA PRO A 61 -7.21 8.59 17.11
C PRO A 61 -7.14 7.71 15.85
N ALA A 62 -6.37 6.61 15.95
CA ALA A 62 -6.22 5.61 14.90
C ALA A 62 -7.58 5.03 14.48
N TYR A 63 -8.13 5.48 13.36
CA TYR A 63 -9.27 4.83 12.70
C TYR A 63 -8.80 3.91 11.57
N SER A 64 -9.67 2.98 11.21
CA SER A 64 -9.35 1.69 10.57
C SER A 64 -8.29 1.80 9.49
N VAL A 65 -7.10 1.32 9.83
CA VAL A 65 -6.12 0.96 8.83
C VAL A 65 -6.81 0.01 7.86
N PRO A 66 -6.72 0.28 6.54
CA PRO A 66 -7.16 -0.65 5.52
C PRO A 66 -6.79 -2.07 5.95
N LYS A 67 -7.80 -2.94 6.08
CA LYS A 67 -7.65 -4.28 6.66
C LYS A 67 -8.35 -5.30 5.78
N ILE A 68 -7.95 -6.55 5.94
CA ILE A 68 -8.55 -7.69 5.25
C ILE A 68 -10.08 -7.66 5.46
N GLY A 69 -10.83 -7.80 4.37
CA GLY A 69 -12.29 -7.82 4.34
C GLY A 69 -12.96 -6.46 4.25
N MET A 70 -12.23 -5.35 4.41
CA MET A 70 -12.79 -4.00 4.28
C MET A 70 -12.98 -3.65 2.79
N MET A 71 -14.12 -3.08 2.42
CA MET A 71 -14.37 -2.56 1.08
C MET A 71 -13.70 -1.21 0.88
N THR A 72 -13.28 -0.90 -0.34
CA THR A 72 -12.75 0.44 -0.66
C THR A 72 -13.82 1.51 -0.49
N ASP A 73 -15.10 1.20 -0.72
CA ASP A 73 -16.22 2.11 -0.45
C ASP A 73 -16.40 2.43 1.05
N GLU A 74 -16.04 1.51 1.96
CA GLU A 74 -16.02 1.82 3.40
C GLU A 74 -14.92 2.83 3.74
N ILE A 75 -13.79 2.78 3.03
CA ILE A 75 -12.70 3.77 3.16
C ILE A 75 -13.20 5.14 2.67
N ASP A 76 -13.86 5.20 1.50
CA ASP A 76 -14.47 6.43 0.98
C ASP A 76 -15.46 7.05 1.96
N PHE A 77 -16.36 6.23 2.52
CA PHE A 77 -17.33 6.70 3.51
C PHE A 77 -16.65 7.33 4.72
N ILE A 78 -15.61 6.69 5.27
CA ILE A 78 -14.87 7.22 6.42
C ILE A 78 -14.16 8.53 6.06
N VAL A 79 -13.45 8.58 4.93
CA VAL A 79 -12.73 9.79 4.48
C VAL A 79 -13.69 10.94 4.22
N HIS A 80 -14.83 10.67 3.58
CA HIS A 80 -15.87 11.65 3.35
C HIS A 80 -16.39 12.22 4.68
N GLN A 81 -16.82 11.36 5.61
CA GLN A 81 -17.34 11.79 6.90
C GLN A 81 -16.32 12.62 7.68
N GLU A 82 -15.05 12.22 7.64
CA GLU A 82 -14.01 12.92 8.37
C GLU A 82 -13.67 14.28 7.75
N THR A 83 -13.72 14.39 6.43
CA THR A 83 -13.53 15.65 5.73
C THR A 83 -14.64 16.65 6.10
N ILE A 84 -15.90 16.20 6.10
CA ILE A 84 -17.05 17.02 6.47
C ILE A 84 -17.02 17.42 7.96
N ARG A 85 -16.67 16.50 8.87
CA ARG A 85 -16.53 16.79 10.31
C ARG A 85 -15.57 17.93 10.61
N HIS A 86 -14.62 18.15 9.72
CA HIS A 86 -13.59 19.17 9.84
C HIS A 86 -13.85 20.43 9.00
N ASN A 87 -15.10 20.62 8.56
CA ASN A 87 -15.53 21.78 7.76
C ASN A 87 -14.74 21.94 6.45
N ALA A 88 -14.23 20.83 5.91
CA ALA A 88 -13.58 20.79 4.61
C ALA A 88 -14.48 20.11 3.57
N TYR A 89 -14.15 20.27 2.30
CA TYR A 89 -14.79 19.60 1.18
C TYR A 89 -13.83 18.55 0.58
N PRO A 90 -14.29 17.32 0.27
CA PRO A 90 -13.44 16.31 -0.37
C PRO A 90 -13.22 16.67 -1.83
N SER A 91 -12.02 17.13 -2.18
CA SER A 91 -11.73 17.72 -3.49
C SER A 91 -11.99 16.79 -4.68
N PRO A 92 -11.70 15.48 -4.61
CA PRO A 92 -11.98 14.56 -5.71
C PRO A 92 -13.47 14.48 -6.04
N LEU A 93 -14.35 14.73 -5.07
CA LEU A 93 -15.78 14.58 -5.28
C LEU A 93 -16.25 15.57 -6.36
N ARG A 94 -16.83 15.02 -7.44
CA ARG A 94 -17.30 15.73 -8.64
C ARG A 94 -16.22 16.45 -9.44
N TYR A 95 -14.94 16.34 -9.09
CA TYR A 95 -13.85 16.88 -9.90
C TYR A 95 -13.83 16.18 -11.26
N GLY A 96 -14.08 16.91 -12.34
CA GLY A 96 -14.20 16.33 -13.69
C GLY A 96 -15.30 15.24 -13.83
N GLY A 97 -16.23 15.15 -12.87
CA GLY A 97 -17.22 14.07 -12.80
C GLY A 97 -16.78 12.82 -12.03
N PHE A 98 -15.66 12.86 -11.28
CA PHE A 98 -15.25 11.77 -10.40
C PHE A 98 -16.30 11.53 -9.30
N ALA A 99 -16.61 10.26 -9.03
CA ALA A 99 -17.82 9.88 -8.29
C ALA A 99 -17.65 9.83 -6.76
N LYS A 100 -16.41 9.83 -6.27
CA LYS A 100 -16.07 9.51 -4.87
C LYS A 100 -15.22 10.61 -4.24
N SER A 101 -15.01 10.51 -2.93
CA SER A 101 -14.36 11.52 -2.10
C SER A 101 -12.85 11.29 -1.95
N VAL A 102 -12.37 10.11 -2.32
CA VAL A 102 -10.99 9.64 -2.21
C VAL A 102 -10.67 8.72 -3.39
N CYS A 103 -9.40 8.61 -3.78
CA CYS A 103 -8.97 7.53 -4.68
C CYS A 103 -8.40 6.37 -3.87
N THR A 104 -8.74 5.14 -4.25
CA THR A 104 -8.22 3.90 -3.65
C THR A 104 -7.64 3.00 -4.75
N SER A 105 -6.32 2.88 -4.79
CA SER A 105 -5.60 2.19 -5.87
C SER A 105 -4.97 0.91 -5.33
N VAL A 106 -5.57 -0.24 -5.65
CA VAL A 106 -5.11 -1.55 -5.16
C VAL A 106 -4.22 -2.24 -6.19
N ASN A 107 -3.08 -2.77 -5.74
CA ASN A 107 -2.16 -3.60 -6.52
C ASN A 107 -1.69 -2.99 -7.86
N ASN A 108 -2.28 -3.41 -8.98
CA ASN A 108 -1.93 -2.99 -10.35
C ASN A 108 -2.57 -1.66 -10.76
N VAL A 109 -3.44 -1.10 -9.92
CA VAL A 109 -3.99 0.25 -10.11
C VAL A 109 -2.90 1.26 -9.79
N VAL A 110 -2.52 2.05 -10.80
CA VAL A 110 -1.47 3.07 -10.74
C VAL A 110 -1.96 4.29 -9.96
N CYS A 111 -3.13 4.82 -10.34
CA CYS A 111 -3.76 5.96 -9.69
C CYS A 111 -5.25 6.03 -10.04
N HIS A 112 -5.97 6.91 -9.32
CA HIS A 112 -7.38 7.25 -9.53
C HIS A 112 -8.33 6.05 -9.53
N GLY A 113 -8.00 4.99 -8.79
CA GLY A 113 -8.95 3.90 -8.54
C GLY A 113 -10.19 4.42 -7.84
N ILE A 114 -11.37 4.13 -8.41
CA ILE A 114 -12.66 4.54 -7.85
C ILE A 114 -13.05 3.55 -6.72
N PRO A 115 -13.29 4.03 -5.48
CA PRO A 115 -13.84 3.20 -4.42
C PRO A 115 -15.12 2.43 -4.82
N ASP A 116 -15.16 1.14 -4.49
CA ASP A 116 -16.20 0.20 -4.88
C ASP A 116 -16.38 -0.92 -3.81
N THR A 117 -17.17 -1.93 -4.14
CA THR A 117 -17.46 -3.05 -3.22
C THR A 117 -16.34 -4.09 -3.12
N ARG A 118 -15.16 -3.87 -3.74
CA ARG A 118 -14.03 -4.80 -3.66
C ARG A 118 -13.49 -4.84 -2.23
N GLN A 119 -13.52 -6.02 -1.63
CA GLN A 119 -12.89 -6.25 -0.33
C GLN A 119 -11.37 -6.43 -0.48
N LEU A 120 -10.62 -5.79 0.42
CA LEU A 120 -9.19 -5.97 0.57
C LEU A 120 -8.84 -7.40 0.99
N GLN A 121 -7.85 -7.99 0.32
CA GLN A 121 -7.40 -9.36 0.56
C GLN A 121 -6.06 -9.40 1.29
N ASP A 122 -5.77 -10.54 1.92
CA ASP A 122 -4.44 -10.79 2.48
C ASP A 122 -3.38 -10.75 1.37
N GLY A 123 -2.34 -9.94 1.55
CA GLY A 123 -1.27 -9.73 0.57
C GLY A 123 -1.47 -8.54 -0.36
N ASP A 124 -2.62 -7.85 -0.32
CA ASP A 124 -2.84 -6.62 -1.09
C ASP A 124 -1.91 -5.48 -0.64
N ILE A 125 -1.58 -4.59 -1.58
CA ILE A 125 -1.14 -3.23 -1.27
C ILE A 125 -2.19 -2.25 -1.79
N ILE A 126 -2.48 -1.19 -1.02
CA ILE A 126 -3.46 -0.17 -1.40
C ILE A 126 -2.91 1.23 -1.15
N ASN A 127 -2.84 2.05 -2.19
CA ASN A 127 -2.65 3.49 -2.06
C ASN A 127 -4.00 4.16 -1.77
N VAL A 128 -4.03 5.04 -0.78
CA VAL A 128 -5.17 5.91 -0.46
C VAL A 128 -4.73 7.36 -0.66
N ASP A 129 -5.40 8.04 -1.58
CA ASP A 129 -5.06 9.40 -2.02
C ASP A 129 -6.17 10.38 -1.62
N VAL A 130 -5.82 11.30 -0.72
CA VAL A 130 -6.71 12.20 -0.01
C VAL A 130 -6.38 13.64 -0.37
N THR A 131 -7.35 14.31 -0.97
CA THR A 131 -7.29 15.75 -1.23
C THR A 131 -8.47 16.46 -0.58
N VAL A 132 -8.22 17.50 0.22
CA VAL A 132 -9.28 18.29 0.88
C VAL A 132 -9.21 19.75 0.47
N TYR A 133 -10.36 20.41 0.44
CA TYR A 133 -10.51 21.83 0.22
C TYR A 133 -11.00 22.51 1.49
N LEU A 134 -10.23 23.45 2.01
CA LEU A 134 -10.53 24.17 3.24
C LEU A 134 -10.16 25.64 3.08
N GLU A 135 -11.12 26.53 3.35
CA GLU A 135 -10.92 27.99 3.37
C GLU A 135 -10.20 28.57 2.14
N GLY A 136 -10.51 28.06 0.94
CA GLY A 136 -9.91 28.57 -0.31
C GLY A 136 -8.72 27.79 -0.82
N TYR A 137 -8.24 26.78 -0.10
CA TYR A 137 -7.01 26.06 -0.42
C TYR A 137 -7.22 24.55 -0.49
N HIS A 138 -6.53 23.90 -1.42
CA HIS A 138 -6.43 22.44 -1.48
C HIS A 138 -5.16 21.96 -0.75
N GLY A 139 -5.27 20.83 -0.05
CA GLY A 139 -4.12 20.07 0.46
C GLY A 139 -4.23 18.63 -0.03
N ASP A 140 -3.12 18.05 -0.49
CA ASP A 140 -3.11 16.79 -1.22
C ASP A 140 -2.01 15.83 -0.75
N THR A 141 -2.34 14.54 -0.62
CA THR A 141 -1.40 13.53 -0.14
C THR A 141 -1.88 12.11 -0.36
N SER A 142 -0.95 11.17 -0.50
CA SER A 142 -1.26 9.74 -0.48
C SER A 142 -0.26 8.92 0.31
N GLU A 143 -0.72 7.76 0.79
CA GLU A 143 0.13 6.72 1.35
C GLU A 143 -0.39 5.33 0.99
N THR A 144 0.56 4.39 0.87
CA THR A 144 0.28 2.99 0.56
C THR A 144 0.36 2.11 1.80
N PHE A 145 -0.70 1.34 2.02
CA PHE A 145 -0.87 0.43 3.15
C PHE A 145 -0.61 -1.01 2.71
N LEU A 146 0.07 -1.76 3.59
CA LEU A 146 0.27 -3.19 3.43
C LEU A 146 -0.88 -3.96 4.10
N ILE A 147 -1.61 -4.78 3.35
CA ILE A 147 -2.74 -5.54 3.87
C ILE A 147 -2.28 -6.95 4.25
N GLY A 148 -2.27 -7.25 5.56
CA GLY A 148 -1.91 -8.57 6.06
C GLY A 148 -0.46 -8.98 5.73
N CYS A 149 -0.29 -10.18 5.17
CA CYS A 149 0.99 -10.80 4.86
C CYS A 149 1.42 -10.53 3.41
N VAL A 150 1.79 -9.28 3.11
CA VAL A 150 2.38 -8.91 1.81
C VAL A 150 3.73 -9.60 1.62
N ASP A 151 3.99 -10.07 0.39
CA ASP A 151 5.25 -10.70 -0.02
C ASP A 151 6.45 -9.72 0.00
N GLU A 152 7.66 -10.25 -0.15
CA GLU A 152 8.88 -9.43 -0.12
C GLU A 152 8.94 -8.43 -1.28
N VAL A 153 8.45 -8.83 -2.47
CA VAL A 153 8.45 -7.97 -3.66
C VAL A 153 7.55 -6.75 -3.45
N GLY A 154 6.34 -6.92 -2.92
CA GLY A 154 5.42 -5.82 -2.61
C GLY A 154 5.94 -4.92 -1.51
N ARG A 155 6.51 -5.50 -0.43
CA ARG A 155 7.16 -4.70 0.63
C ARG A 155 8.32 -3.88 0.10
N LYS A 156 9.14 -4.45 -0.79
CA LYS A 156 10.26 -3.76 -1.41
C LYS A 156 9.78 -2.64 -2.33
N LEU A 157 8.73 -2.86 -3.11
CA LEU A 157 8.12 -1.83 -3.96
C LEU A 157 7.68 -0.62 -3.13
N VAL A 158 6.85 -0.86 -2.10
CA VAL A 158 6.34 0.20 -1.20
C VAL A 158 7.49 0.94 -0.52
N LYS A 159 8.48 0.22 0.03
CA LYS A 159 9.65 0.82 0.68
C LYS A 159 10.49 1.66 -0.27
N THR A 160 10.69 1.19 -1.50
CA THR A 160 11.49 1.90 -2.50
C THR A 160 10.81 3.19 -2.89
N ALA A 161 9.51 3.17 -3.12
CA ALA A 161 8.78 4.39 -3.45
C ALA A 161 8.72 5.40 -2.31
N MET A 162 8.53 4.95 -1.06
CA MET A 162 8.66 5.85 0.10
C MET A 162 10.03 6.53 0.14
N LYS A 163 11.10 5.78 -0.13
CA LYS A 163 12.45 6.34 -0.20
C LYS A 163 12.60 7.35 -1.34
N CYS A 164 12.09 7.04 -2.53
CA CYS A 164 12.13 7.97 -3.68
C CYS A 164 11.42 9.28 -3.36
N ARG A 165 10.23 9.22 -2.77
CA ARG A 165 9.49 10.40 -2.29
C ARG A 165 10.29 11.22 -1.30
N ASP A 166 10.86 10.57 -0.28
CA ASP A 166 11.60 11.27 0.78
C ASP A 166 12.89 11.93 0.23
N GLU A 167 13.57 11.27 -0.71
CA GLU A 167 14.72 11.83 -1.43
C GLU A 167 14.31 13.03 -2.31
N ALA A 168 13.16 12.94 -3.01
CA ALA A 168 12.62 14.03 -3.80
C ALA A 168 12.28 15.25 -2.93
N ILE A 169 11.62 15.05 -1.78
CA ILE A 169 11.33 16.10 -0.80
C ILE A 169 12.64 16.73 -0.28
N ALA A 170 13.65 15.93 0.01
CA ALA A 170 14.96 16.43 0.47
C ALA A 170 15.69 17.25 -0.61
N ALA A 171 15.42 16.99 -1.90
CA ALA A 171 15.98 17.74 -3.02
C ALA A 171 15.29 19.10 -3.25
N CYS A 172 14.06 19.30 -2.74
CA CYS A 172 13.29 20.54 -2.89
C CYS A 172 13.96 21.71 -2.17
N LYS A 173 14.52 22.65 -2.94
CA LYS A 173 15.10 23.90 -2.45
C LYS A 173 15.00 25.00 -3.51
N PRO A 174 15.04 26.30 -3.14
CA PRO A 174 15.05 27.39 -4.11
C PRO A 174 16.11 27.18 -5.20
N GLY A 175 15.70 27.27 -6.46
CA GLY A 175 16.58 27.09 -7.62
C GLY A 175 16.84 25.63 -8.04
N ALA A 176 16.33 24.62 -7.32
CA ALA A 176 16.35 23.24 -7.82
C ALA A 176 15.36 23.07 -8.98
N PRO A 177 15.73 22.35 -10.06
CA PRO A 177 14.83 22.12 -11.19
C PRO A 177 13.67 21.19 -10.76
N LEU A 178 12.46 21.40 -11.26
CA LEU A 178 11.32 20.55 -10.86
C LEU A 178 11.47 19.08 -11.28
N CYS A 179 12.27 18.81 -12.32
CA CYS A 179 12.48 17.44 -12.83
C CYS A 179 13.25 16.51 -11.87
N VAL A 180 13.73 17.00 -10.72
CA VAL A 180 14.27 16.12 -9.66
C VAL A 180 13.18 15.54 -8.74
N ILE A 181 11.90 15.91 -8.89
CA ILE A 181 10.80 15.47 -8.02
C ILE A 181 9.97 14.36 -8.72
N GLU A 182 10.19 13.13 -8.23
CA GLU A 182 9.49 11.83 -8.42
C GLU A 182 9.23 11.22 -9.82
N PRO A 183 9.50 9.90 -9.95
CA PRO A 183 8.76 8.99 -10.82
C PRO A 183 7.80 8.06 -10.03
N ILE A 184 6.65 7.76 -10.62
CA ILE A 184 5.80 6.61 -10.25
C ILE A 184 6.63 5.32 -10.45
N LEU A 185 6.55 4.37 -9.50
CA LEU A 185 7.24 3.08 -9.61
C LEU A 185 6.27 1.97 -10.01
N MET A 186 6.66 1.15 -10.99
CA MET A 186 5.93 -0.04 -11.41
C MET A 186 6.84 -1.27 -11.31
N GLU A 187 6.28 -2.41 -10.91
CA GLU A 187 7.03 -3.67 -10.76
C GLU A 187 7.49 -4.23 -12.12
N GLY A 188 6.81 -3.90 -13.22
CA GLY A 188 7.18 -4.34 -14.56
C GLY A 188 7.25 -3.20 -15.57
N SER A 189 6.34 -3.19 -16.53
CA SER A 189 6.30 -2.18 -17.59
C SER A 189 5.97 -0.79 -17.03
N SER A 190 6.50 0.26 -17.66
CA SER A 190 6.10 1.65 -17.41
C SER A 190 4.80 2.04 -18.14
N GLU A 191 4.33 1.18 -19.03
CA GLU A 191 3.10 1.40 -19.79
C GLU A 191 1.86 1.20 -18.90
N PHE A 192 0.87 2.06 -19.07
CA PHE A 192 -0.42 1.97 -18.38
C PHE A 192 -1.57 2.14 -19.36
N ARG A 193 -2.76 1.72 -18.94
CA ARG A 193 -4.02 1.90 -19.67
C ARG A 193 -5.11 2.43 -18.74
N ILE A 194 -6.03 3.22 -19.30
CA ILE A 194 -7.19 3.74 -18.57
C ILE A 194 -8.37 2.80 -18.79
N LEU A 195 -9.08 2.45 -17.72
CA LEU A 195 -10.26 1.59 -17.79
C LEU A 195 -11.47 2.31 -18.41
N LYS A 196 -12.55 1.56 -18.66
CA LYS A 196 -13.79 2.09 -19.26
C LYS A 196 -14.47 3.16 -18.41
N ASP A 197 -14.18 3.20 -17.11
CA ASP A 197 -14.63 4.24 -16.19
C ASP A 197 -14.01 5.61 -16.46
N LYS A 198 -12.97 5.67 -17.30
CA LYS A 198 -12.20 6.87 -17.70
C LYS A 198 -11.30 7.47 -16.61
N TRP A 199 -11.15 6.78 -15.47
CA TRP A 199 -10.39 7.25 -14.32
C TRP A 199 -9.29 6.28 -13.92
N THR A 200 -9.65 5.02 -13.70
CA THR A 200 -8.76 4.03 -13.13
C THR A 200 -7.63 3.74 -14.12
N ALA A 201 -6.41 4.16 -13.77
CA ALA A 201 -5.20 3.83 -14.52
C ALA A 201 -4.62 2.53 -13.97
N VAL A 202 -4.35 1.54 -14.82
CA VAL A 202 -3.75 0.26 -14.44
C VAL A 202 -2.50 -0.02 -15.26
N SER A 203 -1.54 -0.73 -14.67
CA SER A 203 -0.35 -1.20 -15.40
C SER A 203 -0.77 -2.08 -16.59
N ALA A 204 -0.06 -1.94 -17.71
CA ALA A 204 -0.40 -2.67 -18.94
C ALA A 204 -0.07 -4.18 -18.83
N ASP A 205 0.87 -4.54 -17.96
CA ASP A 205 1.31 -5.92 -17.72
C ASP A 205 0.69 -6.55 -16.47
N ASP A 206 -0.29 -5.87 -15.85
CA ASP A 206 -1.02 -6.31 -14.67
C ASP A 206 -0.17 -6.49 -13.40
N LYS A 207 1.09 -6.03 -13.42
CA LYS A 207 1.96 -6.06 -12.23
C LYS A 207 1.65 -4.89 -11.31
N ARG A 208 2.10 -4.99 -10.06
CA ARG A 208 1.85 -3.95 -9.05
C ARG A 208 2.51 -2.63 -9.42
N SER A 209 1.84 -1.55 -9.02
CA SER A 209 2.29 -0.17 -9.19
C SER A 209 2.15 0.59 -7.89
N HIS A 210 2.94 1.65 -7.74
CA HIS A 210 2.98 2.45 -6.53
C HIS A 210 3.38 3.90 -6.84
N GLY A 211 2.65 4.85 -6.25
CA GLY A 211 3.07 6.24 -6.04
C GLY A 211 2.77 6.69 -4.60
N ASN A 212 3.53 7.63 -4.05
CA ASN A 212 3.17 8.33 -2.81
C ASN A 212 3.50 9.81 -3.00
N HIS A 213 2.59 10.73 -2.66
CA HIS A 213 2.87 12.16 -2.78
C HIS A 213 2.57 12.95 -1.50
N HIS A 214 3.25 14.08 -1.37
CA HIS A 214 3.02 15.11 -0.37
C HIS A 214 3.08 16.46 -1.06
N LEU A 215 1.98 17.23 -1.01
CA LEU A 215 1.87 18.57 -1.60
C LEU A 215 1.37 19.58 -0.56
#